data_AF-A0A4V1ZUB0-F1
#
_entry.id   AF-A0A4V1ZUB0-F1
#
_cell.length_a   1.000
_cell.length_b   1.000
_cell.length_c   1.000
_cell.angle_alpha   90.00
_cell.angle_beta   90.00
_cell.angle_gamma   90.00
#
_symmetry.space_group_name_H-M   'P 1'
#
loop_
_entity.id
_entity.type
_entity.pdbx_description
1 polymer ?
#
loop_
_entity_poly.entity_id
_entity_poly.type
_entity_poly.pdbx_seq_one_letter_code
_entity_poly.pdbx_strand_id
1 'polypeptide(L)'
;MADPFIGQIMQVGFNFAPVGWALAQGAVMSISQNAALFTLLGTTFGGDGQQTFGLPDTRGRLMMGVGAGPGLEPVDWGDKAGNASVALLYANMPMHVHSATFVGQQGNTTASGALQAVQVPSGNAAQEIGSPATGARLGTPYDTSGNGSTIALYAPASVAGTPVNLGGLDVTGGPFVPHGSVTIGAAGGALPTDILNPYVGVYTIIATQGLFPSRG
;
A
#
# COMPACT_ATOMS: atom_id res chain seq x y z
N MET A 1 45.58 -9.35 35.56
CA MET A 1 44.21 -9.15 35.04
C MET A 1 43.30 -10.00 35.90
N ALA A 2 42.13 -9.51 36.30
CA ALA A 2 41.20 -10.34 37.09
C ALA A 2 40.69 -11.50 36.23
N ASP A 3 40.65 -12.71 36.76
CA ASP A 3 40.10 -13.86 36.05
C ASP A 3 38.59 -13.62 35.79
N PRO A 4 38.10 -13.89 34.57
CA PRO A 4 36.69 -13.68 34.24
C PRO A 4 35.81 -14.67 35.01
N PHE A 5 34.53 -14.35 35.17
CA PHE A 5 33.56 -15.34 35.64
C PHE A 5 33.20 -16.29 34.50
N ILE A 6 33.05 -17.58 34.79
CA ILE A 6 32.53 -18.55 33.82
C ILE A 6 31.14 -18.09 33.36
N GLY A 7 30.90 -18.09 32.05
CA GLY A 7 29.66 -17.60 31.45
C GLY A 7 29.61 -16.08 31.25
N GLN A 8 30.64 -15.33 31.65
CA GLN A 8 30.73 -13.91 31.34
C GLN A 8 30.78 -13.69 29.82
N ILE A 9 29.99 -12.74 29.34
CA ILE A 9 29.93 -12.38 27.92
C ILE A 9 30.54 -10.98 27.74
N MET A 10 31.35 -10.81 26.69
CA MET A 10 31.89 -9.50 26.33
C MET A 10 32.05 -9.35 24.82
N GLN A 11 32.12 -8.10 24.37
CA GLN A 11 32.43 -7.74 22.99
C GLN A 11 33.93 -7.50 22.82
N VAL A 12 34.46 -7.92 21.67
CA VAL A 12 35.88 -7.81 21.33
C VAL A 12 36.06 -7.34 19.89
N GLY A 13 37.16 -6.62 19.64
CA GLY A 13 37.50 -6.08 18.32
C GLY A 13 38.26 -7.05 17.40
N PHE A 14 38.70 -8.19 17.91
CA PHE A 14 39.36 -9.25 17.13
C PHE A 14 38.39 -10.37 16.75
N ASN A 15 38.76 -11.19 15.77
CA ASN A 15 37.86 -12.14 15.09
C ASN A 15 37.97 -13.61 15.53
N PHE A 16 38.52 -13.87 16.71
CA PHE A 16 38.70 -15.23 17.24
C PHE A 16 38.39 -15.26 18.74
N ALA A 17 38.09 -16.45 19.26
CA ALA A 17 37.99 -16.67 20.70
C ALA A 17 39.37 -17.06 21.26
N PRO A 18 39.92 -16.31 22.23
CA PRO A 18 41.13 -16.70 22.94
C PRO A 18 40.95 -17.99 23.75
N VAL A 19 42.04 -18.58 24.23
CA VAL A 19 41.98 -19.75 25.12
C VAL A 19 41.14 -19.42 26.37
N GLY A 20 40.25 -20.34 26.76
CA GLY A 20 39.31 -20.15 27.86
C GLY A 20 38.05 -19.36 27.47
N TRP A 21 37.88 -19.03 26.20
CA TRP A 21 36.71 -18.38 25.63
C TRP A 21 36.16 -19.16 24.44
N ALA A 22 34.89 -18.93 24.12
CA ALA A 22 34.24 -19.40 22.91
C ALA A 22 33.50 -18.24 22.23
N LEU A 23 33.32 -18.31 20.91
CA LEU A 23 32.48 -17.36 20.18
C LEU A 23 31.01 -17.60 20.52
N ALA A 24 30.26 -16.54 20.84
CA ALA A 24 28.82 -16.61 21.11
C ALA A 24 28.00 -16.66 19.81
N GLN A 25 28.18 -17.76 19.07
CA GLN A 25 27.60 -17.99 17.74
C GLN A 25 26.70 -19.25 17.70
N GLY A 26 26.13 -19.66 18.84
CA GLY A 26 25.20 -20.79 18.89
C GLY A 26 25.86 -22.18 18.84
N ALA A 27 27.16 -22.29 19.14
CA ALA A 27 27.85 -23.58 19.13
C ALA A 27 27.26 -24.52 20.19
N VAL A 28 27.20 -25.82 19.87
CA VAL A 28 26.79 -26.88 20.79
C VAL A 28 28.04 -27.50 21.40
N MET A 29 28.09 -27.56 22.73
CA MET A 29 29.25 -27.96 23.52
C MET A 29 28.95 -29.23 24.32
N SER A 30 29.98 -30.06 24.53
CA SER A 30 29.88 -31.24 25.39
C SER A 30 29.79 -30.83 26.86
N ILE A 31 28.81 -31.38 27.57
CA ILE A 31 28.63 -31.20 29.02
C ILE A 31 29.82 -31.79 29.78
N SER A 32 30.34 -32.96 29.36
CA SER A 32 31.43 -33.64 30.07
C SER A 32 32.73 -32.82 30.12
N GLN A 33 32.94 -31.94 29.14
CA GLN A 33 34.11 -31.07 29.05
C GLN A 33 33.87 -29.67 29.65
N ASN A 34 32.62 -29.25 29.84
CA ASN A 34 32.26 -27.89 30.24
C ASN A 34 31.19 -27.89 31.35
N ALA A 35 31.30 -28.82 32.30
CA ALA A 35 30.30 -29.02 33.35
C ALA A 35 29.99 -27.73 34.14
N ALA A 36 31.00 -26.93 34.45
CA ALA A 36 30.83 -25.66 35.17
C ALA A 36 30.07 -24.60 34.35
N LEU A 37 30.21 -24.58 33.03
CA LEU A 37 29.44 -23.66 32.19
C LEU A 37 27.99 -24.16 32.03
N PHE A 38 27.81 -25.48 31.93
CA PHE A 38 26.48 -26.09 31.83
C PHE A 38 25.63 -25.85 33.09
N THR A 39 26.20 -25.91 34.29
CA THR A 39 25.44 -25.62 35.52
C THR A 39 24.92 -24.18 35.58
N LEU A 40 25.54 -23.26 34.85
CA LEU A 40 25.10 -21.87 34.76
C LEU A 40 24.06 -21.65 33.65
N LEU A 41 24.31 -22.19 32.45
CA LEU A 41 23.48 -21.93 31.27
C LEU A 41 22.33 -22.92 31.07
N GLY A 42 22.46 -24.14 31.60
CA GLY A 42 21.54 -25.25 31.34
C GLY A 42 21.37 -25.48 29.84
N THR A 43 20.13 -25.69 29.41
CA THR A 43 19.73 -25.85 28.01
C THR A 43 19.09 -24.61 27.41
N THR A 44 19.20 -23.44 28.08
CA THR A 44 18.53 -22.19 27.67
C THR A 44 18.81 -21.82 26.21
N PHE A 45 20.02 -22.09 25.73
CA PHE A 45 20.44 -21.77 24.36
C PHE A 45 20.50 -23.00 23.42
N GLY A 46 19.99 -24.16 23.86
CA GLY A 46 19.90 -25.39 23.07
C GLY A 46 20.66 -26.57 23.67
N GLY A 47 20.86 -27.61 22.86
CA GLY A 47 21.42 -28.90 23.27
C GLY A 47 20.36 -29.85 23.85
N ASP A 48 20.79 -31.08 24.18
CA ASP A 48 19.90 -32.13 24.69
C ASP A 48 19.81 -32.18 26.23
N GLY A 49 20.65 -31.42 26.93
CA GLY A 49 20.70 -31.38 28.40
C GLY A 49 21.23 -32.66 29.05
N GLN A 50 21.70 -33.62 28.27
CA GLN A 50 22.23 -34.91 28.73
C GLN A 50 23.71 -35.05 28.38
N GLN A 51 24.05 -34.85 27.11
CA GLN A 51 25.43 -34.88 26.61
C GLN A 51 25.90 -33.50 26.16
N THR A 52 24.98 -32.62 25.77
CA THR A 52 25.29 -31.36 25.12
C THR A 52 24.42 -30.20 25.60
N PHE A 53 24.95 -28.99 25.46
CA PHE A 53 24.25 -27.73 25.68
C PHE A 53 24.66 -26.68 24.65
N GLY A 54 23.81 -25.68 24.42
CA GLY A 54 24.06 -24.59 23.48
C GLY A 54 24.69 -23.36 24.12
N LEU A 55 25.49 -22.63 23.34
CA LEU A 55 25.91 -21.26 23.66
C LEU A 55 24.92 -20.23 23.06
N PRO A 56 24.88 -18.99 23.56
CA PRO A 56 24.12 -17.92 22.93
C PRO A 56 24.54 -17.70 21.47
N ASP A 57 23.60 -17.27 20.62
CA ASP A 57 23.87 -16.81 19.25
C ASP A 57 23.52 -15.33 19.12
N THR A 58 24.55 -14.49 19.09
CA THR A 58 24.37 -13.03 19.03
C THR A 58 24.45 -12.50 17.60
N ARG A 59 24.58 -13.35 16.58
CA ARG A 59 24.65 -12.90 15.19
C ARG A 59 23.31 -12.32 14.77
N GLY A 60 23.35 -11.10 14.22
CA GLY A 60 22.17 -10.35 13.80
C GLY A 60 21.24 -9.94 14.95
N ARG A 61 21.71 -9.96 16.19
CA ARG A 61 20.91 -9.69 17.40
C ARG A 61 21.63 -8.72 18.33
N LEU A 62 20.85 -7.86 18.96
CA LEU A 62 21.31 -7.03 20.07
C LEU A 62 21.01 -7.75 21.39
N MET A 63 21.87 -7.58 22.38
CA MET A 63 21.60 -8.08 23.73
C MET A 63 20.62 -7.15 24.43
N MET A 64 19.59 -7.72 25.05
CA MET A 64 18.59 -7.00 25.83
C MET A 64 18.59 -7.53 27.27
N GLY A 65 18.31 -6.65 28.24
CA GLY A 65 18.14 -7.06 29.63
C GLY A 65 16.90 -7.94 29.80
N VAL A 66 17.02 -8.98 30.64
CA VAL A 66 15.90 -9.87 30.98
C VAL A 66 14.95 -9.21 31.99
N GLY A 67 13.69 -9.63 31.96
CA GLY A 67 12.66 -9.24 32.92
C GLY A 67 11.55 -8.36 32.32
N ALA A 68 10.62 -7.96 33.20
CA ALA A 68 9.52 -7.07 32.86
C ALA A 68 9.74 -5.70 33.51
N GLY A 69 9.59 -4.62 32.74
CA GLY A 69 9.62 -3.24 33.21
C GLY A 69 8.28 -2.53 32.94
N PRO A 70 7.92 -1.45 33.67
CA PRO A 70 6.70 -0.71 33.42
C PRO A 70 6.63 -0.19 31.96
N GLY A 71 5.61 -0.65 31.21
CA GLY A 71 5.42 -0.28 29.81
C GLY A 71 6.39 -0.97 28.82
N LEU A 72 7.15 -1.97 29.27
CA LEU A 72 8.01 -2.79 28.41
C LEU A 72 7.41 -4.19 28.24
N GLU A 73 7.64 -4.78 27.08
CA GLU A 73 7.35 -6.21 26.87
C GLU A 73 8.29 -7.04 27.77
N PRO A 74 7.79 -8.07 28.47
CA PRO A 74 8.63 -8.98 29.22
C PRO A 74 9.63 -9.69 28.31
N VAL A 75 10.88 -9.82 28.76
CA VAL A 75 11.93 -10.56 28.06
C VAL A 75 12.36 -11.74 28.92
N ASP A 76 12.06 -12.96 28.48
CA ASP A 76 12.52 -14.16 29.15
C ASP A 76 13.98 -14.47 28.79
N TRP A 77 14.66 -15.14 29.72
CA TRP A 77 16.06 -15.48 29.51
C TRP A 77 16.20 -16.54 28.42
N GLY A 78 16.94 -16.20 27.35
CA GLY A 78 17.12 -17.07 26.19
C GLY A 78 16.22 -16.70 25.01
N ASP A 79 15.30 -15.73 25.17
CA ASP A 79 14.40 -15.31 24.11
C ASP A 79 15.13 -14.81 22.87
N LYS A 80 14.56 -15.16 21.72
CA LYS A 80 15.00 -14.73 20.39
C LYS A 80 13.82 -14.03 19.72
N ALA A 81 13.73 -12.71 19.90
CA ALA A 81 12.65 -11.89 19.37
C ALA A 81 13.15 -10.82 18.39
N GLY A 82 12.21 -10.17 17.70
CA GLY A 82 12.45 -9.09 16.74
C GLY A 82 12.70 -9.58 15.30
N ASN A 83 12.57 -8.64 14.36
CA ASN A 83 12.82 -8.85 12.92
C ASN A 83 13.81 -7.80 12.40
N ALA A 84 14.65 -8.18 11.44
CA ALA A 84 15.60 -7.26 10.81
C ALA A 84 14.91 -6.30 9.80
N SER A 85 13.87 -6.79 9.14
CA SER A 85 13.04 -6.04 8.22
C SER A 85 11.57 -6.40 8.43
N VAL A 86 10.68 -5.48 8.11
CA VAL A 86 9.24 -5.70 8.20
C VAL A 86 8.58 -5.31 6.88
N ALA A 87 7.70 -6.19 6.38
CA ALA A 87 6.81 -5.83 5.28
C ALA A 87 5.67 -4.98 5.84
N LEU A 88 5.55 -3.75 5.36
CA LEU A 88 4.46 -2.86 5.78
C LEU A 88 3.14 -3.32 5.14
N LEU A 89 2.24 -3.83 5.97
CA LEU A 89 0.85 -4.11 5.56
C LEU A 89 0.01 -2.83 5.64
N TYR A 90 -1.15 -2.83 4.99
CA TYR A 90 -2.10 -1.71 5.07
C TYR A 90 -2.48 -1.35 6.51
N ALA A 91 -2.59 -2.33 7.40
CA ALA A 91 -2.89 -2.13 8.82
C ALA A 91 -1.75 -1.43 9.60
N ASN A 92 -0.51 -1.47 9.09
CA ASN A 92 0.66 -0.88 9.72
C ASN A 92 0.96 0.54 9.23
N MET A 93 0.20 1.05 8.25
CA MET A 93 0.35 2.43 7.77
C MET A 93 -0.56 3.38 8.55
N PRO A 94 -0.08 4.59 8.91
CA PRO A 94 -0.95 5.64 9.41
C PRO A 94 -2.13 5.91 8.47
N MET A 95 -3.25 6.35 9.05
CA MET A 95 -4.41 6.79 8.27
C MET A 95 -3.98 7.87 7.28
N HIS A 96 -4.24 7.64 6.00
CA HIS A 96 -3.88 8.54 4.91
C HIS A 96 -4.95 8.50 3.81
N VAL A 97 -4.92 9.49 2.92
CA VAL A 97 -5.86 9.61 1.79
C VAL A 97 -5.08 9.71 0.48
N HIS A 98 -5.72 9.28 -0.61
CA HIS A 98 -5.19 9.41 -1.96
C HIS A 98 -6.07 10.36 -2.76
N SER A 99 -5.47 11.23 -3.56
CA SER A 99 -6.21 12.02 -4.54
C SER A 99 -6.64 11.09 -5.67
N ALA A 100 -7.96 11.00 -5.87
CA ALA A 100 -8.52 10.36 -7.05
C ALA A 100 -8.74 11.41 -8.13
N THR A 101 -8.19 11.19 -9.33
CA THR A 101 -8.49 12.03 -10.49
C THR A 101 -9.48 11.30 -11.38
N PHE A 102 -10.63 11.93 -11.60
CA PHE A 102 -11.60 11.47 -12.60
C PHE A 102 -11.20 12.02 -13.97
N VAL A 103 -11.12 11.14 -14.97
CA VAL A 103 -10.92 11.52 -16.37
C VAL A 103 -12.17 11.16 -17.15
N GLY A 104 -12.88 12.18 -17.64
CA GLY A 104 -14.07 12.00 -18.47
C GLY A 104 -13.72 11.52 -19.87
N GLN A 105 -14.49 10.55 -20.40
CA GLN A 105 -14.33 10.08 -21.76
C GLN A 105 -15.11 10.96 -22.74
N GLN A 106 -14.43 11.47 -23.77
CA GLN A 106 -15.07 12.30 -24.80
C GLN A 106 -16.11 11.49 -25.60
N GLY A 107 -17.26 12.12 -25.91
CA GLY A 107 -18.24 11.60 -26.86
C GLY A 107 -19.26 10.58 -26.33
N ASN A 108 -19.18 10.20 -25.04
CA ASN A 108 -20.10 9.22 -24.45
C ASN A 108 -21.15 9.84 -23.50
N THR A 109 -21.20 11.17 -23.45
CA THR A 109 -22.31 11.87 -22.82
C THR A 109 -23.40 12.13 -23.86
N THR A 110 -24.52 11.43 -23.75
CA THR A 110 -25.73 11.78 -24.50
C THR A 110 -26.54 12.79 -23.69
N ALA A 111 -26.77 13.98 -24.26
CA ALA A 111 -27.74 14.93 -23.75
C ALA A 111 -28.99 14.88 -24.66
N SER A 112 -30.16 14.62 -24.08
CA SER A 112 -31.44 14.63 -24.81
C SER A 112 -32.17 15.94 -24.57
N GLY A 113 -32.54 16.65 -25.63
CA GLY A 113 -33.42 17.82 -25.58
C GLY A 113 -34.68 17.59 -26.41
N ALA A 114 -35.76 18.30 -26.10
CA ALA A 114 -36.99 18.29 -26.89
C ALA A 114 -37.21 19.67 -27.53
N LEU A 115 -37.48 19.69 -28.83
CA LEU A 115 -37.98 20.88 -29.51
C LEU A 115 -39.51 20.93 -29.34
N GLN A 116 -40.02 22.02 -28.79
CA GLN A 116 -41.46 22.25 -28.64
C GLN A 116 -41.90 23.32 -29.64
N ALA A 117 -43.04 23.09 -30.29
CA ALA A 117 -43.70 24.12 -31.08
C ALA A 117 -44.69 24.88 -30.20
N VAL A 118 -44.70 26.20 -30.30
CA VAL A 118 -45.67 27.05 -29.61
C VAL A 118 -46.92 27.16 -30.48
N GLN A 119 -48.11 26.96 -29.89
CA GLN A 119 -49.36 27.28 -30.56
C GLN A 119 -49.56 28.79 -30.53
N VAL A 120 -49.62 29.43 -31.71
CA VAL A 120 -50.01 30.85 -31.78
C VAL A 120 -51.52 30.95 -31.49
N PRO A 121 -51.95 31.84 -30.58
CA PRO A 121 -53.38 32.06 -30.32
C PRO A 121 -54.12 32.41 -31.62
N SER A 122 -55.32 31.85 -31.81
CA SER A 122 -56.12 32.01 -33.02
C SER A 122 -56.28 33.49 -33.41
N GLY A 123 -55.65 33.91 -34.50
CA GLY A 123 -55.70 35.30 -34.98
C GLY A 123 -54.80 35.65 -36.16
N ASN A 124 -53.65 34.97 -36.33
CA ASN A 124 -52.72 35.20 -37.45
C ASN A 124 -52.71 34.04 -38.47
N ALA A 125 -53.89 33.65 -38.97
CA ALA A 125 -54.09 32.53 -39.89
C ALA A 125 -53.41 32.69 -41.28
N ALA A 126 -52.78 33.84 -41.56
CA ALA A 126 -52.13 34.09 -42.85
C ALA A 126 -50.74 33.44 -42.97
N GLN A 127 -50.15 32.92 -41.87
CA GLN A 127 -48.79 32.38 -41.88
C GLN A 127 -48.64 30.95 -41.36
N GLU A 128 -49.73 30.31 -40.89
CA GLU A 128 -49.70 28.94 -40.36
C GLU A 128 -50.88 28.11 -40.91
N ILE A 129 -50.60 26.93 -41.48
CA ILE A 129 -51.62 26.02 -42.07
C ILE A 129 -52.18 25.04 -41.03
N GLY A 130 -51.88 25.20 -39.73
CA GLY A 130 -52.47 24.39 -38.66
C GLY A 130 -51.80 24.55 -37.29
N SER A 131 -52.50 24.13 -36.23
CA SER A 131 -51.94 24.09 -34.87
C SER A 131 -51.04 22.86 -34.68
N PRO A 132 -49.84 23.00 -34.08
CA PRO A 132 -48.99 21.85 -33.78
C PRO A 132 -49.69 20.87 -32.82
N ALA A 133 -49.50 19.57 -33.06
CA ALA A 133 -50.02 18.45 -32.28
C ALA A 133 -48.89 17.44 -31.96
N THR A 134 -49.13 16.49 -31.05
CA THR A 134 -48.16 15.43 -30.72
C THR A 134 -47.73 14.69 -31.99
N GLY A 135 -46.42 14.61 -32.23
CA GLY A 135 -45.84 13.99 -33.43
C GLY A 135 -45.73 14.89 -34.66
N ALA A 136 -46.13 16.17 -34.56
CA ALA A 136 -45.86 17.18 -35.57
C ALA A 136 -44.34 17.30 -35.81
N ARG A 137 -43.98 17.52 -37.08
CA ARG A 137 -42.58 17.66 -37.53
C ARG A 137 -42.36 19.10 -37.98
N LEU A 138 -41.14 19.63 -37.80
CA LEU A 138 -40.72 20.88 -38.44
C LEU A 138 -40.90 20.69 -39.95
N GLY A 139 -41.75 21.51 -40.58
CA GLY A 139 -42.43 21.19 -41.83
C GLY A 139 -41.55 20.67 -42.98
N THR A 140 -42.13 19.84 -43.85
CA THR A 140 -41.49 19.49 -45.13
C THR A 140 -41.59 20.69 -46.06
N PRO A 141 -40.50 21.14 -46.69
CA PRO A 141 -40.63 22.22 -47.65
C PRO A 141 -41.54 21.78 -48.80
N TYR A 142 -42.46 22.66 -49.20
CA TYR A 142 -43.41 22.42 -50.28
C TYR A 142 -43.19 23.47 -51.36
N ASP A 143 -42.90 23.02 -52.59
CA ASP A 143 -42.76 23.87 -53.76
C ASP A 143 -44.11 24.01 -54.47
N THR A 144 -44.72 25.20 -54.38
CA THR A 144 -45.98 25.51 -55.08
C THR A 144 -45.79 25.74 -56.58
N SER A 145 -44.56 25.86 -57.08
CA SER A 145 -44.28 26.10 -58.49
C SER A 145 -44.33 24.84 -59.37
N GLY A 146 -44.44 23.65 -58.76
CA GLY A 146 -44.56 22.37 -59.47
C GLY A 146 -43.29 21.93 -60.22
N ASN A 147 -42.17 22.63 -60.07
CA ASN A 147 -40.95 22.40 -60.85
C ASN A 147 -39.99 21.37 -60.22
N GLY A 148 -40.37 20.73 -59.12
CA GLY A 148 -39.56 19.66 -58.49
C GLY A 148 -38.23 20.16 -57.93
N SER A 149 -38.10 21.46 -57.65
CA SER A 149 -36.86 22.00 -57.11
C SER A 149 -36.67 21.58 -55.66
N THR A 150 -35.47 21.09 -55.31
CA THR A 150 -35.16 20.72 -53.93
C THR A 150 -35.00 21.99 -53.09
N ILE A 151 -35.99 22.32 -52.27
CA ILE A 151 -35.88 23.41 -51.32
C ILE A 151 -35.01 22.91 -50.15
N ALA A 152 -33.75 23.33 -50.11
CA ALA A 152 -32.84 22.97 -49.03
C ALA A 152 -33.21 23.74 -47.76
N LEU A 153 -33.78 23.05 -46.76
CA LEU A 153 -34.12 23.66 -45.47
C LEU A 153 -32.92 23.70 -44.51
N TYR A 154 -32.01 22.71 -44.62
CA TYR A 154 -30.69 22.67 -43.98
C TYR A 154 -29.72 21.92 -44.90
N ALA A 155 -28.40 22.06 -44.67
CA ALA A 155 -27.38 21.42 -45.51
C ALA A 155 -27.53 19.88 -45.53
N PRO A 156 -27.31 19.21 -46.68
CA PRO A 156 -27.45 17.76 -46.77
C PRO A 156 -26.37 17.05 -45.94
N ALA A 157 -26.71 15.84 -45.47
CA ALA A 157 -25.88 14.99 -44.61
C ALA A 157 -24.65 14.43 -45.34
N SER A 158 -23.78 15.29 -45.87
CA SER A 158 -22.53 14.95 -46.57
C SER A 158 -21.59 16.16 -46.75
N VAL A 159 -22.02 17.38 -46.42
CA VAL A 159 -21.22 18.59 -46.60
C VAL A 159 -20.46 18.89 -45.30
N ALA A 160 -19.13 18.83 -45.34
CA ALA A 160 -18.29 19.22 -44.21
C ALA A 160 -18.45 20.73 -43.93
N GLY A 161 -18.71 21.09 -42.68
CA GLY A 161 -18.86 22.48 -42.24
C GLY A 161 -18.77 22.59 -40.71
N THR A 162 -18.55 23.81 -40.22
CA THR A 162 -18.55 24.10 -38.78
C THR A 162 -19.94 23.87 -38.20
N PRO A 163 -20.10 23.03 -37.17
CA PRO A 163 -21.39 22.89 -36.48
C PRO A 163 -21.88 24.24 -35.96
N VAL A 164 -23.14 24.58 -36.23
CA VAL A 164 -23.80 25.78 -35.72
C VAL A 164 -24.94 25.36 -34.82
N ASN A 165 -24.99 25.89 -33.60
CA ASN A 165 -26.12 25.67 -32.70
C ASN A 165 -27.36 26.37 -33.27
N LEU A 166 -28.44 25.63 -33.48
CA LEU A 166 -29.74 26.21 -33.85
C LEU A 166 -30.32 26.94 -32.62
N GLY A 167 -30.70 28.21 -32.78
CA GLY A 167 -31.32 28.99 -31.70
C GLY A 167 -32.64 28.36 -31.24
N GLY A 168 -32.88 28.34 -29.92
CA GLY A 168 -34.10 27.80 -29.31
C GLY A 168 -34.02 26.31 -28.90
N LEU A 169 -32.94 25.60 -29.22
CA LEU A 169 -32.64 24.29 -28.63
C LEU A 169 -31.86 24.47 -27.33
N ASP A 170 -32.57 24.65 -26.22
CA ASP A 170 -31.96 24.58 -24.89
C ASP A 170 -31.96 23.12 -24.42
N VAL A 171 -30.79 22.46 -24.47
CA VAL A 171 -30.60 21.16 -23.81
C VAL A 171 -30.30 21.43 -22.33
N THR A 172 -31.34 21.82 -21.59
CA THR A 172 -31.24 22.08 -20.15
C THR A 172 -31.60 20.83 -19.37
N GLY A 173 -30.61 20.22 -18.72
CA GLY A 173 -30.81 19.27 -17.63
C GLY A 173 -31.32 17.88 -18.04
N GLY A 174 -30.45 16.88 -17.91
CA GLY A 174 -30.81 15.47 -17.80
C GLY A 174 -29.83 14.79 -16.84
N PRO A 175 -30.14 13.60 -16.29
CA PRO A 175 -29.18 12.84 -15.48
C PRO A 175 -27.95 12.53 -16.32
N PHE A 176 -26.86 13.26 -16.08
CA PHE A 176 -25.57 12.96 -16.64
C PHE A 176 -25.02 11.76 -15.88
N VAL A 177 -24.95 10.59 -16.51
CA VAL A 177 -24.11 9.50 -16.00
C VAL A 177 -22.70 9.81 -16.51
N PRO A 178 -21.73 10.15 -15.65
CA PRO A 178 -20.37 10.39 -16.09
C PRO A 178 -19.77 9.09 -16.60
N HIS A 179 -19.39 9.06 -17.88
CA HIS A 179 -18.62 7.97 -18.45
C HIS A 179 -17.15 8.36 -18.39
N GLY A 180 -16.36 7.58 -17.67
CA GLY A 180 -14.95 7.84 -17.44
C GLY A 180 -14.36 6.82 -16.49
N SER A 181 -13.06 6.90 -16.28
CA SER A 181 -12.35 6.05 -15.34
C SER A 181 -11.90 6.86 -14.13
N VAL A 182 -12.02 6.27 -12.95
CA VAL A 182 -11.28 6.72 -11.76
C VAL A 182 -10.05 5.83 -11.66
N THR A 183 -8.87 6.43 -11.78
CA THR A 183 -7.62 5.71 -11.55
C THR A 183 -7.09 6.11 -10.19
N ILE A 184 -6.86 5.12 -9.34
CA ILE A 184 -6.07 5.26 -8.10
C ILE A 184 -4.83 4.41 -8.32
N GLY A 185 -3.68 5.07 -8.50
CA GLY A 185 -2.41 4.36 -8.66
C GLY A 185 -2.05 3.57 -7.41
N ALA A 186 -1.26 2.50 -7.58
CA ALA A 186 -0.67 1.82 -6.43
C ALA A 186 0.28 2.79 -5.70
N ALA A 187 0.08 2.95 -4.39
CA ALA A 187 0.97 3.72 -3.55
C ALA A 187 1.87 2.79 -2.73
N GLY A 188 3.18 3.08 -2.75
CA GLY A 188 4.21 2.24 -2.15
C GLY A 188 4.65 1.10 -3.08
N GLY A 189 5.92 0.70 -2.96
CA GLY A 189 6.51 -0.38 -3.79
C GLY A 189 6.27 -1.80 -3.26
N ALA A 190 5.47 -1.96 -2.19
CA ALA A 190 5.33 -3.20 -1.43
C ALA A 190 6.67 -3.82 -0.98
N LEU A 191 7.75 -3.02 -0.94
CA LEU A 191 9.06 -3.46 -0.49
C LEU A 191 9.10 -3.43 1.04
N PRO A 192 9.68 -4.46 1.68
CA PRO A 192 10.00 -4.41 3.10
C PRO A 192 10.91 -3.22 3.41
N THR A 193 10.68 -2.60 4.56
CA THR A 193 11.56 -1.55 5.07
C THR A 193 12.47 -2.15 6.14
N ASP A 194 13.76 -1.84 6.06
CA ASP A 194 14.72 -2.21 7.11
C ASP A 194 14.41 -1.42 8.38
N ILE A 195 14.31 -2.14 9.50
CA ILE A 195 14.09 -1.57 10.84
C ILE A 195 15.30 -1.78 11.75
N LEU A 196 16.40 -2.28 11.18
CA LEU A 196 17.67 -2.39 11.87
C LEU A 196 18.21 -1.00 12.20
N ASN A 197 18.51 -0.77 13.48
CA ASN A 197 19.30 0.38 13.90
C ASN A 197 20.68 0.33 13.23
N PRO A 198 21.31 1.48 12.92
CA PRO A 198 22.71 1.51 12.48
C PRO A 198 23.61 0.73 13.45
N TYR A 199 24.47 -0.14 12.93
CA TYR A 199 25.30 -1.02 13.75
C TYR A 199 26.72 -1.16 13.20
N VAL A 200 27.65 -1.49 14.09
CA VAL A 200 29.00 -1.96 13.77
C VAL A 200 29.14 -3.37 14.32
N GLY A 201 29.53 -4.31 13.47
CA GLY A 201 29.73 -5.70 13.87
C GLY A 201 31.00 -5.85 14.70
N VAL A 202 30.85 -6.36 15.93
CA VAL A 202 31.95 -6.80 16.79
C VAL A 202 31.73 -8.26 17.17
N TYR A 203 32.81 -8.97 17.49
CA TYR A 203 32.68 -10.36 17.92
C TYR A 203 32.26 -10.40 19.38
N THR A 204 31.32 -11.27 19.69
CA THR A 204 30.93 -11.57 21.06
C THR A 204 31.59 -12.89 21.47
N ILE A 205 32.22 -12.90 22.63
CA ILE A 205 32.80 -14.10 23.24
C ILE A 205 32.19 -14.36 24.61
N ILE A 206 32.17 -15.64 25.01
CA ILE A 206 31.74 -16.12 26.31
C ILE A 206 32.87 -16.90 26.98
N ALA A 207 33.11 -16.64 28.27
CA ALA A 207 34.14 -17.32 29.04
C ALA A 207 33.72 -18.77 29.32
N THR A 208 34.52 -19.74 28.85
CA THR A 208 34.35 -21.17 29.13
C THR A 208 35.16 -21.63 30.34
N GLN A 209 36.16 -20.85 30.74
CA GLN A 209 37.01 -21.06 31.90
C GLN A 209 37.12 -19.77 32.71
N GLY A 210 37.31 -19.89 34.03
CA GLY A 210 37.39 -18.74 34.92
C GLY A 210 36.90 -19.06 36.33
N LEU A 211 36.55 -18.03 37.08
CA LEU A 211 35.96 -18.15 38.42
C LEU A 211 34.50 -18.58 38.31
N PHE A 212 34.11 -19.59 39.11
CA PHE A 212 32.70 -19.98 39.18
C PHE A 212 31.91 -18.94 40.00
N PRO A 213 30.83 -18.34 39.47
CA PRO A 213 30.03 -17.38 40.21
C PRO A 213 29.14 -18.11 41.24
N SER A 214 29.55 -18.12 42.50
CA SER A 214 28.76 -18.71 43.59
C SER A 214 27.52 -17.85 43.88
N ARG A 215 26.35 -18.50 43.96
CA ARG A 215 25.14 -17.87 44.50
C ARG A 215 25.25 -17.90 46.03
N GLY A 216 25.45 -16.73 46.65
CA GLY A 216 25.41 -16.56 48.10
C GLY A 216 23.99 -16.55 48.64
#